data_AF-A0A931DLP4-F1
#
_entry.id   AF-A0A931DLP4-F1
#
_cell.length_a   1.000
_cell.length_b   1.000
_cell.length_c   1.000
_cell.angle_alpha   90.00
_cell.angle_beta   90.00
_cell.angle_gamma   90.00
#
_symmetry.space_group_name_H-M   'P 1'
#
loop_
_entity.id
_entity.type
_entity.pdbx_description
1 polymer ?
#
loop_
_entity_poly.entity_id
_entity_poly.type
_entity_poly.pdbx_seq_one_letter_code
_entity_poly.pdbx_strand_id
1 'polypeptide(L)'
;MADRPGYLVVGRNERPLADLYVLRALLPAVTVSRPRGNGWQVCELGGEAAIADSVSLLVDLAAATRAPALLASATDGDGATVEGFSGSGGYWKAALPVTGTGPLPVAELAARVVAWAASAQHPVAPAPVVEFLRAPGRDRVDGMLEELLALLGLAAPVAHVAGQRVSRNRSRTRVPNLSPSTGTRSSTPWNMPR
;
A
#
# COMPACT_ATOMS: atom_id res chain seq x y z
N MET A 1 -5.81 -25.51 5.61
CA MET A 1 -6.57 -24.41 6.23
C MET A 1 -5.59 -23.26 6.32
N ALA A 2 -5.79 -22.18 5.54
CA ALA A 2 -4.89 -21.04 5.65
C ALA A 2 -5.09 -20.44 7.04
N ASP A 3 -3.99 -20.30 7.78
CA ASP A 3 -3.96 -19.67 9.09
C ASP A 3 -4.49 -18.24 8.93
N ARG A 4 -5.55 -17.88 9.64
CA ARG A 4 -6.12 -16.53 9.55
C ARG A 4 -5.11 -15.55 10.13
N PRO A 5 -4.88 -14.37 9.51
CA PRO A 5 -4.07 -13.35 10.15
C PRO A 5 -4.75 -12.94 11.46
N GLY A 6 -3.98 -12.92 12.54
CA GLY A 6 -4.45 -12.37 13.82
C GLY A 6 -4.62 -10.85 13.72
N TYR A 7 -3.70 -10.20 13.01
CA TYR A 7 -3.68 -8.75 12.86
C TYR A 7 -3.28 -8.32 11.45
N LEU A 8 -3.85 -7.21 10.98
CA LEU A 8 -3.40 -6.45 9.82
C LEU A 8 -2.88 -5.10 10.29
N VAL A 9 -1.62 -4.81 10.01
CA VAL A 9 -0.99 -3.51 10.26
C VAL A 9 -0.85 -2.76 8.94
N VAL A 10 -1.32 -1.53 8.89
CA VAL A 10 -1.28 -0.68 7.71
C VAL A 10 -0.48 0.58 8.01
N GLY A 11 0.45 0.88 7.12
CA GLY A 11 1.29 2.07 7.22
C GLY A 11 1.90 2.42 5.87
N ARG A 12 2.45 3.63 5.79
CA ARG A 12 3.11 4.12 4.57
C ARG A 12 4.62 4.15 4.76
N ASN A 13 5.35 3.42 3.92
CA ASN A 13 6.80 3.53 3.87
C ASN A 13 7.31 3.04 2.53
N GLU A 14 8.43 3.59 2.05
CA GLU A 14 9.09 3.10 0.85
C GLU A 14 9.85 1.78 1.11
N ARG A 15 10.19 1.51 2.38
CA ARG A 15 10.79 0.24 2.82
C ARG A 15 9.72 -0.69 3.37
N PRO A 16 9.91 -2.01 3.35
CA PRO A 16 9.00 -2.95 3.99
C PRO A 16 8.65 -2.52 5.42
N LEU A 17 7.36 -2.52 5.78
CA LEU A 17 6.93 -2.15 7.14
C LEU A 17 7.62 -2.98 8.22
N ALA A 18 7.81 -4.27 7.95
CA ALA A 18 8.53 -5.21 8.81
C ALA A 18 9.94 -4.72 9.20
N ASP A 19 10.61 -3.94 8.35
CA ASP A 19 11.97 -3.43 8.61
C ASP A 19 12.00 -2.21 9.53
N LEU A 20 10.83 -1.65 9.87
CA LEU A 20 10.74 -0.52 10.79
C LEU A 20 11.00 -0.98 12.22
N TYR A 21 11.78 -0.20 12.96
CA TYR A 21 12.09 -0.46 14.37
C TYR A 21 10.84 -0.74 15.21
N VAL A 22 9.75 -0.02 14.93
CA VAL A 22 8.46 -0.15 15.62
C VAL A 22 7.85 -1.55 15.48
N LEU A 23 8.08 -2.23 14.35
CA LEU A 23 7.58 -3.59 14.10
C LEU A 23 8.63 -4.68 14.35
N ARG A 24 9.84 -4.31 14.76
CA ARG A 24 10.95 -5.26 14.94
C ARG A 24 10.62 -6.37 15.95
N ALA A 25 9.89 -6.04 17.01
CA ALA A 25 9.44 -7.02 18.00
C ALA A 25 8.40 -8.01 17.44
N LEU A 26 7.66 -7.59 16.41
CA LEU A 26 6.59 -8.37 15.76
C LEU A 26 7.09 -9.12 14.53
N LEU A 27 8.35 -8.91 14.10
CA LEU A 27 8.96 -9.57 12.95
C LEU A 27 8.76 -11.08 12.89
N PRO A 28 8.93 -11.86 13.99
CA PRO A 28 8.73 -13.31 13.96
C PRO A 28 7.29 -13.72 13.65
N ALA A 29 6.33 -12.81 13.88
CA ALA A 29 4.92 -13.04 13.63
C ALA A 29 4.47 -12.51 12.26
N VAL A 30 5.31 -11.79 11.52
CA VAL A 30 4.97 -11.31 10.17
C VAL A 30 4.85 -12.52 9.24
N THR A 31 3.65 -12.74 8.73
CA THR A 31 3.35 -13.84 7.79
C THR A 31 3.37 -13.35 6.35
N VAL A 32 2.85 -12.13 6.11
CA VAL A 32 2.76 -11.55 4.77
C VAL A 32 3.01 -10.04 4.85
N SER A 33 3.66 -9.49 3.81
CA SER A 33 3.66 -8.05 3.54
C SER A 33 3.21 -7.81 2.11
N ARG A 34 2.16 -6.99 1.93
CA ARG A 34 1.57 -6.67 0.64
C ARG A 34 1.70 -5.18 0.36
N PRO A 35 2.36 -4.78 -0.74
CA PRO A 35 2.34 -3.39 -1.15
C PRO A 35 0.93 -2.95 -1.55
N ARG A 36 0.69 -1.66 -1.37
CA ARG A 36 -0.45 -0.88 -1.84
C ARG A 36 0.12 0.33 -2.60
N GLY A 37 -0.73 1.01 -3.37
CA GLY A 37 -0.30 2.18 -4.15
C GLY A 37 0.34 3.26 -3.27
N ASN A 38 1.26 4.05 -3.84
CA ASN A 38 1.84 5.25 -3.20
C ASN A 38 2.61 4.99 -1.88
N GLY A 39 3.30 3.86 -1.78
CA GLY A 39 4.12 3.49 -0.62
C GLY A 39 3.32 2.95 0.57
N TRP A 40 2.00 2.80 0.42
CA TRP A 40 1.17 2.12 1.42
C TRP A 40 1.47 0.63 1.42
N GLN A 41 1.34 -0.01 2.58
CA GLN A 41 1.56 -1.45 2.72
C GLN A 41 0.62 -2.01 3.79
N VAL A 42 0.26 -3.28 3.62
CA VAL A 42 -0.45 -4.09 4.61
C VAL A 42 0.47 -5.21 5.06
N CYS A 43 0.75 -5.28 6.35
CA CYS A 43 1.53 -6.32 6.98
C CYS A 43 0.61 -7.21 7.82
N GLU A 44 0.57 -8.50 7.50
CA GLU A 44 -0.22 -9.49 8.21
C GLU A 44 0.63 -10.15 9.28
N LEU A 45 0.10 -10.18 10.51
CA LEU A 45 0.70 -10.89 11.63
C LEU A 45 -0.11 -12.17 11.90
N GLY A 46 0.58 -13.26 12.20
CA GLY A 46 -0.06 -14.55 12.53
C GLY A 46 -0.94 -14.45 13.78
N GLY A 47 -1.84 -15.42 13.95
CA GLY A 47 -2.81 -15.47 15.07
C GLY A 47 -2.17 -15.42 16.47
N GLU A 48 -0.96 -15.97 16.60
CA GLU A 48 -0.19 -16.00 17.85
C GLU A 48 0.52 -14.67 18.17
N ALA A 49 0.42 -13.66 17.30
CA ALA A 49 1.02 -12.35 17.55
C ALA A 49 0.33 -11.67 18.73
N ALA A 50 1.09 -11.25 19.74
CA ALA A 50 0.55 -10.47 20.84
C ALA A 50 0.94 -8.99 20.69
N ILE A 51 -0.02 -8.14 20.38
CA ILE A 51 0.15 -6.68 20.43
C ILE A 51 -0.20 -6.22 21.84
N ALA A 52 0.83 -5.99 22.67
CA ALA A 52 0.65 -5.61 24.07
C ALA A 52 -0.01 -4.23 24.25
N ASP A 53 0.35 -3.26 23.39
CA ASP A 53 -0.21 -1.91 23.39
C ASP A 53 -0.43 -1.45 21.94
N SER A 54 -1.66 -1.57 21.46
CA SER A 54 -2.03 -1.16 20.10
C SER A 54 -1.97 0.35 19.91
N VAL A 55 -2.22 1.14 20.96
CA VAL A 55 -2.23 2.61 20.89
C VAL A 55 -0.80 3.11 20.72
N SER A 56 0.12 2.68 21.56
CA SER A 56 1.55 3.02 21.43
C SER A 56 2.10 2.57 20.08
N LEU A 57 1.77 1.36 19.63
CA LEU A 57 2.16 0.86 18.31
C LEU A 57 1.70 1.81 17.18
N LEU A 58 0.43 2.22 17.19
CA LEU A 58 -0.13 3.10 16.15
C LEU A 58 0.48 4.50 16.19
N VAL A 59 0.73 5.05 17.37
CA VAL A 59 1.39 6.35 17.56
C VAL A 59 2.82 6.31 17.02
N ASP A 60 3.60 5.31 17.43
CA ASP A 60 4.99 5.15 17.01
C ASP A 60 5.09 4.86 15.50
N LEU A 61 4.20 4.04 14.97
CA LEU A 61 4.16 3.75 13.54
C LEU A 61 3.83 5.00 12.74
N ALA A 62 2.85 5.80 13.18
CA ALA A 62 2.52 7.05 12.51
C ALA A 62 3.66 8.08 12.59
N ALA A 63 4.36 8.15 13.73
CA ALA A 63 5.54 9.00 13.89
C ALA A 63 6.69 8.57 12.97
N ALA A 64 6.98 7.26 12.91
CA ALA A 64 8.05 6.70 12.07
C ALA A 64 7.78 6.86 10.57
N THR A 65 6.50 6.77 10.16
CA THR A 65 6.08 6.86 8.76
C THR A 65 5.71 8.27 8.31
N ARG A 66 5.48 9.20 9.25
CA ARG A 66 4.89 10.52 9.01
C ARG A 66 3.58 10.45 8.23
N ALA A 67 2.84 9.37 8.43
CA ALA A 67 1.56 9.06 7.79
C ALA A 67 0.65 8.44 8.84
N PRO A 68 -0.68 8.44 8.63
CA PRO A 68 -1.55 7.76 9.58
C PRO A 68 -1.37 6.24 9.53
N ALA A 69 -1.65 5.57 10.65
CA ALA A 69 -1.50 4.14 10.83
C ALA A 69 -2.86 3.50 11.14
N LEU A 70 -3.04 2.24 10.73
CA LEU A 70 -4.24 1.46 11.01
C LEU A 70 -3.85 0.05 11.46
N LEU A 71 -4.60 -0.48 12.41
CA LEU A 71 -4.50 -1.84 12.91
C LEU A 71 -5.89 -2.46 12.83
N ALA A 72 -6.00 -3.66 12.28
CA ALA A 72 -7.23 -4.44 12.32
C ALA A 72 -6.96 -5.82 12.88
N SER A 73 -7.94 -6.40 13.56
CA SER A 73 -7.92 -7.78 14.04
C SER A 73 -9.29 -8.40 13.85
N ALA A 74 -9.33 -9.67 13.47
CA ALA A 74 -10.57 -10.43 13.51
C ALA A 74 -10.95 -10.68 14.97
N THR A 75 -12.22 -10.51 15.31
CA THR A 75 -12.76 -10.96 16.59
C THR A 75 -13.42 -12.32 16.40
N ASP A 76 -13.61 -13.09 17.48
CA ASP A 76 -14.44 -14.29 17.40
C ASP A 76 -15.84 -13.94 16.86
N GLY A 77 -16.29 -14.67 15.83
CA GLY A 77 -17.47 -14.33 15.04
C GLY A 77 -17.13 -13.60 13.74
N ASP A 78 -18.14 -13.25 12.95
CA ASP A 78 -17.97 -12.58 11.64
C ASP A 78 -17.68 -11.07 11.77
N GLY A 79 -16.88 -10.69 12.77
CA GLY A 79 -16.60 -9.31 13.17
C GLY A 79 -15.11 -8.96 13.19
N ALA A 80 -14.82 -7.67 13.26
CA ALA A 80 -13.45 -7.17 13.37
C ALA A 80 -13.36 -5.98 14.29
N THR A 81 -12.22 -5.83 14.95
CA THR A 81 -11.82 -4.59 15.60
C THR A 81 -10.85 -3.85 14.70
N VAL A 82 -11.14 -2.58 14.42
CA VAL A 82 -10.27 -1.68 13.66
C VAL A 82 -9.92 -0.48 14.51
N GLU A 83 -8.64 -0.16 14.54
CA GLU A 83 -8.07 0.96 15.27
C GLU A 83 -7.27 1.81 14.30
N GLY A 84 -7.37 3.12 14.43
CA GLY A 84 -6.65 4.05 13.57
C GLY A 84 -6.08 5.21 14.38
N PHE A 85 -4.92 5.69 13.94
CA PHE A 85 -4.31 6.89 14.47
C PHE A 85 -3.83 7.79 13.35
N SER A 86 -4.12 9.08 13.47
CA SER A 86 -3.48 10.11 12.67
C SER A 86 -3.10 11.30 13.56
N GLY A 87 -1.99 11.98 13.25
CA GLY A 87 -1.53 13.11 14.06
C GLY A 87 -2.55 14.24 14.18
N SER A 88 -3.38 14.46 13.14
CA SER A 88 -4.43 15.48 13.15
C SER A 88 -5.81 14.97 13.58
N GLY A 89 -6.10 13.67 13.40
CA GLY A 89 -7.41 13.07 13.71
C GLY A 89 -7.45 12.31 15.03
N GLY A 90 -6.31 12.14 15.68
CA GLY A 90 -6.18 11.38 16.93
C GLY A 90 -6.42 9.89 16.75
N TYR A 91 -6.60 9.21 17.89
CA TYR A 91 -6.92 7.79 17.94
C TYR A 91 -8.43 7.55 17.81
N TRP A 92 -8.80 6.45 17.16
CA TRP A 92 -10.16 5.92 17.15
C TRP A 92 -10.15 4.39 17.09
N LYS A 93 -11.27 3.80 17.53
CA LYS A 93 -11.50 2.36 17.56
C LYS A 93 -12.95 2.05 17.16
N ALA A 94 -13.13 1.04 16.33
CA ALA A 94 -14.40 0.54 15.85
C ALA A 94 -14.47 -0.97 15.99
N ALA A 95 -15.60 -1.48 16.48
CA ALA A 95 -15.99 -2.87 16.25
C ALA A 95 -16.92 -2.90 15.04
N LEU A 96 -16.65 -3.79 14.09
CA LEU A 96 -17.39 -3.97 12.85
C LEU A 96 -18.12 -5.31 12.87
N PRO A 97 -19.40 -5.36 12.44
CA PRO A 97 -20.24 -4.20 12.12
C PRO A 97 -20.55 -3.36 13.37
N VAL A 98 -20.83 -2.06 13.20
CA VAL A 98 -21.14 -1.19 14.34
C VAL A 98 -22.59 -1.41 14.77
N THR A 99 -22.78 -2.16 15.85
CA THR A 99 -24.10 -2.51 16.40
C THR A 99 -24.70 -1.43 17.32
N GLY A 100 -24.03 -0.27 17.46
CA GLY A 100 -24.50 0.84 18.30
C GLY A 100 -24.12 0.75 19.78
N THR A 101 -23.42 -0.30 20.21
CA THR A 101 -22.92 -0.48 21.59
C THR A 101 -21.49 0.03 21.81
N GLY A 102 -20.92 0.71 20.81
CA GLY A 102 -19.58 1.28 20.90
C GLY A 102 -19.53 2.57 21.72
N PRO A 103 -18.33 3.03 22.12
CA PRO A 103 -18.15 4.23 22.94
C PRO A 103 -18.50 5.52 22.21
N LEU A 104 -18.59 5.49 20.87
CA LEU A 104 -18.89 6.64 20.02
C LEU A 104 -20.13 6.38 19.15
N PRO A 105 -20.97 7.40 18.92
CA PRO A 105 -21.99 7.35 17.89
C PRO A 105 -21.38 7.10 16.52
N VAL A 106 -22.09 6.36 15.65
CA VAL A 106 -21.62 6.03 14.27
C VAL A 106 -21.18 7.27 13.50
N ALA A 107 -21.90 8.40 13.65
CA ALA A 107 -21.57 9.64 12.96
C ALA A 107 -20.21 10.21 13.40
N GLU A 108 -19.90 10.16 14.70
CA GLU A 108 -18.61 10.63 15.23
C GLU A 108 -17.48 9.68 14.82
N LEU A 109 -17.72 8.37 14.88
CA LEU A 109 -16.77 7.38 14.39
C LEU A 109 -16.46 7.56 12.89
N ALA A 110 -17.49 7.79 12.07
CA ALA A 110 -17.31 8.08 10.66
C ALA A 110 -16.48 9.35 10.43
N ALA A 111 -16.69 10.39 11.24
CA ALA A 111 -15.88 11.60 11.17
C ALA A 111 -14.39 11.34 11.48
N ARG A 112 -14.08 10.48 12.46
CA ARG A 112 -12.70 10.05 12.77
C ARG A 112 -12.07 9.29 11.62
N VAL A 113 -12.82 8.36 11.00
CA VAL A 113 -12.37 7.58 9.84
C VAL A 113 -12.14 8.49 8.62
N VAL A 114 -13.02 9.45 8.36
CA VAL A 114 -12.86 10.45 7.30
C VAL A 114 -11.62 11.32 7.54
N ALA A 115 -11.41 11.79 8.78
CA ALA A 115 -10.22 12.56 9.14
C ALA A 115 -8.94 11.74 8.95
N TRP A 116 -8.96 10.45 9.33
CA TRP A 116 -7.85 9.53 9.06
C TRP A 116 -7.56 9.41 7.56
N ALA A 117 -8.59 9.23 6.72
CA ALA A 117 -8.45 9.10 5.28
C ALA A 117 -7.91 10.39 4.64
N ALA A 118 -8.37 11.55 5.10
CA ALA A 118 -7.82 12.85 4.71
C ALA A 118 -6.33 12.98 5.08
N SER A 119 -5.93 12.58 6.30
CA SER A 119 -4.52 12.52 6.70
C SER A 119 -3.70 11.54 5.85
N ALA A 120 -4.35 10.49 5.33
CA ALA A 120 -3.74 9.49 4.44
C ALA A 120 -3.60 10.00 3.00
N GLN A 121 -4.03 11.24 2.72
CA GLN A 121 -4.11 11.85 1.39
C GLN A 121 -5.13 11.15 0.46
N HIS A 122 -6.12 10.49 1.05
CA HIS A 122 -7.23 9.82 0.36
C HIS A 122 -8.56 10.34 0.92
N PRO A 123 -8.98 11.58 0.61
CA PRO A 123 -10.22 12.12 1.14
C PRO A 123 -11.43 11.29 0.67
N VAL A 124 -12.28 10.89 1.60
CA VAL A 124 -13.49 10.11 1.35
C VAL A 124 -14.73 10.88 1.79
N ALA A 125 -15.84 10.69 1.10
CA ALA A 125 -17.12 11.25 1.53
C ALA A 125 -17.62 10.56 2.82
N PRO A 126 -18.26 11.29 3.75
CA PRO A 126 -18.76 10.67 4.99
C PRO A 126 -19.86 9.62 4.77
N ALA A 127 -20.72 9.79 3.77
CA ALA A 127 -21.88 8.92 3.56
C ALA A 127 -21.49 7.45 3.29
N PRO A 128 -20.56 7.14 2.36
CA PRO A 128 -20.04 5.78 2.17
C PRO A 128 -19.42 5.15 3.44
N VAL A 129 -18.75 5.96 4.27
CA VAL A 129 -18.18 5.49 5.55
C VAL A 129 -19.27 5.12 6.54
N VAL A 130 -20.29 5.95 6.70
CA VAL A 130 -21.45 5.65 7.57
C VAL A 130 -22.18 4.40 7.09
N GLU A 131 -22.38 4.25 5.79
CA GLU A 131 -23.01 3.07 5.19
C GLU A 131 -22.19 1.82 5.48
N PHE A 132 -20.88 1.85 5.24
CA PHE A 132 -19.98 0.73 5.53
C PHE A 132 -20.01 0.33 7.01
N LEU A 133 -19.93 1.31 7.93
CA LEU A 133 -19.92 1.04 9.36
C LEU A 133 -21.22 0.38 9.86
N ARG A 134 -22.34 0.68 9.20
CA ARG A 134 -23.69 0.14 9.54
C ARG A 134 -24.04 -1.13 8.80
N ALA A 135 -23.33 -1.45 7.72
CA ALA A 135 -23.60 -2.64 6.94
C ALA A 135 -23.60 -3.86 7.88
N PRO A 136 -24.54 -4.81 7.72
CA PRO A 136 -24.52 -6.03 8.50
C PRO A 136 -23.19 -6.77 8.31
N GLY A 137 -22.85 -7.63 9.27
CA GLY A 137 -21.63 -8.44 9.22
C GLY A 137 -21.49 -9.14 7.88
N ARG A 138 -20.27 -9.18 7.36
CA ARG A 138 -19.97 -9.87 6.10
C ARG A 138 -19.57 -11.31 6.37
N ASP A 139 -19.83 -12.20 5.40
CA ASP A 139 -19.50 -13.63 5.48
C ASP A 139 -18.02 -13.92 5.79
N ARG A 140 -17.12 -12.96 5.54
CA ARG A 140 -15.69 -13.06 5.85
C ARG A 140 -15.11 -11.73 6.33
N VAL A 141 -14.43 -11.79 7.47
CA VAL A 141 -13.67 -10.68 8.04
C VAL A 141 -12.63 -10.13 7.08
N ASP A 142 -11.87 -11.00 6.40
CA ASP A 142 -10.84 -10.58 5.44
C ASP A 142 -11.43 -9.73 4.30
N GLY A 143 -12.61 -10.12 3.79
CA GLY A 143 -13.34 -9.36 2.78
C GLY A 143 -13.80 -8.01 3.30
N MET A 144 -14.33 -7.97 4.52
CA MET A 144 -14.71 -6.72 5.17
C MET A 144 -13.53 -5.76 5.36
N LEU A 145 -12.35 -6.27 5.75
CA LEU A 145 -11.16 -5.45 5.91
C LEU A 145 -10.63 -4.95 4.57
N GLU A 146 -10.61 -5.78 3.52
CA GLU A 146 -10.22 -5.32 2.18
C GLU A 146 -11.20 -4.29 1.60
N GLU A 147 -12.50 -4.44 1.86
CA GLU A 147 -13.49 -3.42 1.48
C GLU A 147 -13.30 -2.10 2.23
N LEU A 148 -12.96 -2.15 3.53
CA LEU A 148 -12.58 -0.95 4.28
C LEU A 148 -11.34 -0.29 3.68
N LEU A 149 -10.29 -1.05 3.39
CA LEU A 149 -9.07 -0.52 2.79
C LEU A 149 -9.35 0.09 1.41
N ALA A 150 -10.17 -0.57 0.58
CA ALA A 150 -10.59 -0.03 -0.70
C ALA A 150 -11.37 1.28 -0.54
N LEU A 151 -12.31 1.34 0.42
CA LEU A 151 -13.06 2.54 0.75
C LEU A 151 -12.12 3.69 1.16
N LEU A 152 -11.04 3.40 1.88
CA LEU A 152 -10.03 4.36 2.32
C LEU A 152 -8.99 4.72 1.24
N GLY A 153 -9.19 4.30 -0.01
CA GLY A 153 -8.26 4.57 -1.11
C GLY A 153 -7.01 3.69 -1.13
N LEU A 154 -6.98 2.63 -0.31
CA LEU A 154 -5.87 1.69 -0.16
C LEU A 154 -6.14 0.33 -0.82
N ALA A 155 -6.89 0.34 -1.92
CA ALA A 155 -7.15 -0.86 -2.71
C ALA A 155 -5.85 -1.54 -3.14
N ALA A 156 -5.89 -2.87 -3.25
CA ALA A 156 -4.78 -3.62 -3.81
C ALA A 156 -4.37 -3.02 -5.16
N PRO A 157 -3.06 -2.93 -5.45
CA PRO A 157 -2.62 -2.40 -6.74
C PRO A 157 -3.19 -3.29 -7.83
N VAL A 158 -4.01 -2.71 -8.71
CA VAL A 158 -4.45 -3.41 -9.91
C VAL A 158 -3.19 -3.75 -10.67
N ALA A 159 -2.93 -5.05 -10.89
CA ALA A 159 -1.83 -5.48 -11.73
C ALA A 159 -2.03 -4.82 -13.10
N HIS A 160 -1.29 -3.74 -13.38
CA HIS A 160 -1.24 -3.19 -14.72
C HIS A 160 -0.69 -4.31 -15.59
N VAL A 161 -1.54 -4.87 -16.47
CA VAL A 161 -1.11 -5.75 -17.54
C VAL A 161 -0.24 -4.92 -18.47
N ALA A 162 1.05 -4.84 -18.16
CA ALA A 162 2.07 -4.27 -19.02
C ALA A 162 2.23 -5.20 -20.23
N GLY A 163 1.38 -5.00 -21.24
CA GLY A 163 1.27 -5.99 -22.32
C GLY A 163 0.56 -5.51 -23.59
N GLN A 164 0.54 -4.21 -23.89
CA GLN A 164 0.24 -3.75 -25.26
C GLN A 164 1.43 -2.99 -25.83
N ARG A 165 2.54 -3.72 -25.99
CA ARG A 165 3.62 -3.32 -26.88
C ARG A 165 3.10 -3.45 -28.31
N VAL A 166 2.40 -2.42 -28.79
CA VAL A 166 2.08 -2.26 -30.20
C VAL A 166 3.42 -2.05 -30.92
N SER A 167 4.01 -3.16 -31.35
CA SER A 167 5.07 -3.18 -32.35
C SER A 167 4.49 -2.69 -33.67
N ARG A 168 4.31 -1.38 -33.83
CA ARG A 168 4.21 -0.75 -35.15
C ARG A 168 5.62 -0.47 -35.64
N ASN A 169 6.28 -1.57 -36.00
CA ASN A 169 7.39 -1.58 -36.92
C ASN A 169 6.89 -1.04 -38.28
N ARG A 170 7.32 0.16 -38.67
CA ARG A 170 7.47 0.61 -40.07
C ARG A 170 8.07 2.02 -40.10
N SER A 171 9.40 2.08 -40.09
CA SER A 171 10.12 3.22 -40.65
C SER A 171 11.15 2.69 -41.64
N ARG A 172 10.80 2.74 -42.93
CA ARG A 172 11.77 2.74 -44.02
C ARG A 172 11.34 3.80 -45.02
N THR A 173 11.72 5.03 -44.76
CA THR A 173 11.78 6.09 -45.75
C THR A 173 13.02 5.86 -46.60
N ARG A 174 12.82 5.82 -47.91
CA ARG A 174 13.82 5.53 -48.93
C ARG A 174 14.35 6.85 -49.51
N VAL A 175 15.68 6.89 -49.72
CA VAL A 175 16.51 7.73 -50.62
C VAL A 175 16.57 9.26 -50.41
N PRO A 176 17.60 9.98 -50.93
CA PRO A 176 18.86 9.53 -51.57
C PRO A 176 20.15 10.29 -51.16
N ASN A 177 21.27 9.76 -51.66
CA ASN A 177 22.29 10.45 -52.45
C ASN A 177 23.73 10.56 -51.89
N LEU A 178 24.67 10.52 -52.85
CA LEU A 178 26.08 10.94 -52.84
C LEU A 178 27.15 9.86 -52.60
N SER A 179 27.74 9.38 -53.71
CA SER A 179 29.20 9.17 -53.83
C SER A 179 29.86 10.54 -54.10
N PRO A 180 31.11 10.82 -53.66
CA PRO A 180 32.28 10.36 -54.43
C PRO A 180 33.59 10.10 -53.62
N SER A 181 34.50 9.43 -54.34
CA SER A 181 35.97 9.24 -54.24
C SER A 181 36.83 9.90 -53.16
N THR A 182 37.80 9.13 -52.63
CA THR A 182 39.21 9.50 -52.34
C THR A 182 39.94 8.19 -52.04
N GLY A 183 41.13 7.81 -52.51
CA GLY A 183 42.26 8.45 -53.17
C GLY A 183 43.48 7.59 -52.80
N THR A 184 43.91 6.69 -53.69
CA THR A 184 45.02 5.75 -53.44
C THR A 184 46.32 6.28 -54.03
N ARG A 185 47.32 6.59 -53.19
CA ARG A 185 48.76 6.72 -53.52
C ARG A 185 49.51 6.60 -52.19
N SER A 186 50.03 5.44 -51.79
CA SER A 186 51.28 4.78 -52.21
C SER A 186 52.50 5.70 -52.14
N SER A 187 53.20 5.61 -51.01
CA SER A 187 54.50 6.24 -50.73
C SER A 187 55.53 5.15 -50.47
N THR A 188 56.53 5.05 -51.33
CA THR A 188 57.84 4.45 -51.02
C THR A 188 58.89 5.10 -51.93
N PRO A 189 59.84 5.89 -51.39
CA PRO A 189 61.02 6.28 -52.12
C PRO A 189 62.14 5.25 -51.92
N TRP A 190 62.80 4.91 -53.03
CA TRP A 190 63.98 4.04 -53.10
C TRP A 190 65.27 4.88 -53.01
N ASN A 191 66.25 4.30 -52.31
CA ASN A 191 67.69 4.28 -52.54
C ASN A 191 68.50 5.56 -52.86
N MET A 192 69.57 5.73 -52.08
CA MET A 192 70.88 6.20 -52.56
C MET A 192 71.99 5.27 -52.05
N PRO A 193 73.00 4.91 -52.86
CA PRO A 193 74.23 4.29 -52.41
C PRO A 193 75.28 5.34 -51.98
N ARG A 194 76.31 4.85 -51.28
CA ARG A 194 77.41 5.58 -50.63
C ARG A 194 78.30 6.38 -51.58
#